data_AF-H1KD16-F1
#
_entry.id   AF-H1KD16-F1
#
_cell.length_a   1.000
_cell.length_b   1.000
_cell.length_c   1.000
_cell.angle_alpha   90.00
_cell.angle_beta   90.00
_cell.angle_gamma   90.00
#
_symmetry.space_group_name_H-M   'P 1'
#
loop_
_entity.id
_entity.type
_entity.pdbx_description
1 polymer ?
#
loop_
_entity_poly.entity_id
_entity_poly.type
_entity_poly.pdbx_seq_one_letter_code
_entity_poly.pdbx_strand_id
1 'polypeptide(L)'
;MPVHPQGERRWALPAAGGSTSLTRLWRTVGPGALAPDLAKPLLAAATAALQGSGPSVAASEWEDAPAALRDARAVLGRCGPAHPDVDVVATAALALALRGEKAAATFLADALDRLAADGTGGPHHARFAYAWRSRVELKPAGVSAGSDDGAPDRLRLPGDDTEGEPMRLWIFSDLHIDIGSPWTPASIPGADLAVVAGDVGEGLVKSIAWLAATVRPHMPVAFVAGNHEFYRRCLPDELQAGRAAAMEAGIHLLENDTVRFGDVVVSGCTLWTDYELDGPATRVPAMRDARVGLNDHRLIAWSRKPEWRRFRPEEALALHLASRRFLETALRSAADATTRAHVVVTHHAPAAGSVAPRFLGKPLNAAYASRLDDLIEAGRPSLWVHGHTHTPFDYRLGGTRVLCNPRGYPGENPRFQPGLVVEV
;
A
#
# COMPACT_ATOMS: atom_id res chain seq x y z
N MET A 1 38.00 -35.49 -22.27
CA MET A 1 38.34 -35.80 -20.86
C MET A 1 39.82 -35.48 -20.66
N PRO A 2 40.27 -34.79 -19.59
CA PRO A 2 39.53 -34.25 -18.43
C PRO A 2 39.64 -32.70 -18.31
N VAL A 3 38.62 -31.96 -17.82
CA VAL A 3 38.21 -31.61 -16.42
C VAL A 3 38.81 -30.28 -15.93
N HIS A 4 37.93 -29.35 -15.56
CA HIS A 4 38.20 -28.06 -14.87
C HIS A 4 38.90 -28.27 -13.51
N PRO A 5 39.48 -27.20 -12.92
CA PRO A 5 38.84 -26.72 -11.70
C PRO A 5 38.45 -25.25 -11.80
N GLN A 6 37.27 -24.99 -11.24
CA GLN A 6 36.67 -23.68 -11.05
C GLN A 6 37.56 -22.85 -10.13
N GLY A 7 37.94 -21.65 -10.58
CA GLY A 7 38.49 -20.64 -9.70
C GLY A 7 37.41 -20.16 -8.73
N GLU A 8 37.55 -20.52 -7.46
CA GLU A 8 36.77 -19.92 -6.36
C GLU A 8 36.97 -18.40 -6.38
N ARG A 9 35.95 -17.66 -6.81
CA ARG A 9 35.85 -16.24 -6.47
C ARG A 9 35.60 -16.17 -4.97
N ARG A 10 36.63 -15.91 -4.17
CA ARG A 10 36.48 -15.54 -2.76
C ARG A 10 35.72 -14.23 -2.68
N TRP A 11 34.44 -14.30 -2.35
CA TRP A 11 33.63 -13.16 -1.95
C TRP A 11 33.97 -12.81 -0.50
N ALA A 12 34.62 -11.66 -0.30
CA ALA A 12 34.68 -11.05 1.02
C ALA A 12 33.31 -10.47 1.35
N LEU A 13 32.79 -10.77 2.55
CA LEU A 13 31.57 -10.15 3.07
C LEU A 13 31.83 -8.64 3.25
N PRO A 14 30.94 -7.75 2.76
CA PRO A 14 31.02 -6.33 3.08
C PRO A 14 30.73 -6.14 4.57
N ALA A 15 31.46 -5.22 5.20
CA ALA A 15 31.17 -4.79 6.56
C ALA A 15 29.72 -4.28 6.68
N ALA A 16 29.13 -4.51 7.86
CA ALA A 16 27.74 -4.21 8.21
C ALA A 16 27.33 -2.79 7.76
N GLY A 17 26.61 -2.72 6.65
CA GLY A 17 26.26 -1.46 5.99
C GLY A 17 26.17 -1.60 4.48
N GLY A 18 25.26 -2.43 3.98
CA GLY A 18 25.10 -2.60 2.54
C GLY A 18 23.93 -3.48 2.14
N SER A 19 22.75 -2.89 1.97
CA SER A 19 21.57 -3.50 1.33
C SER A 19 21.82 -3.76 -0.15
N THR A 20 22.54 -4.83 -0.50
CA THR A 20 22.75 -5.22 -1.91
C THR A 20 22.79 -6.72 -2.19
N SER A 21 22.82 -7.59 -1.18
CA SER A 21 22.84 -9.06 -1.35
C SER A 21 21.42 -9.65 -1.52
N LEU A 22 20.45 -9.22 -0.72
CA LEU A 22 19.09 -9.79 -0.69
C LEU A 22 18.23 -9.41 -1.92
N THR A 23 18.28 -8.14 -2.34
CA THR A 23 17.56 -7.68 -3.54
C THR A 23 18.15 -8.30 -4.81
N ARG A 24 19.44 -8.65 -4.80
CA ARG A 24 20.08 -9.43 -5.87
C ARG A 24 19.55 -10.85 -5.89
N LEU A 25 19.53 -11.53 -4.74
CA LEU A 25 19.04 -12.91 -4.63
C LEU A 25 17.61 -13.06 -5.18
N TRP A 26 16.71 -12.13 -4.83
CA TRP A 26 15.34 -12.05 -5.35
C TRP A 26 15.27 -11.89 -6.88
N ARG A 27 16.20 -11.11 -7.46
CA ARG A 27 16.27 -10.88 -8.92
C ARG A 27 16.92 -12.02 -9.68
N THR A 28 17.86 -12.75 -9.08
CA THR A 28 18.65 -13.80 -9.76
C THR A 28 17.89 -15.11 -9.91
N VAL A 29 17.02 -15.46 -8.96
CA VAL A 29 16.36 -16.78 -8.95
C VAL A 29 15.09 -16.81 -9.81
N GLY A 30 14.44 -15.67 -10.04
CA GLY A 30 13.23 -15.60 -10.88
C GLY A 30 12.06 -16.46 -10.34
N PRO A 31 10.82 -16.26 -10.84
CA PRO A 31 9.63 -16.90 -10.26
C PRO A 31 9.50 -18.41 -10.45
N GLY A 32 10.40 -19.07 -11.20
CA GLY A 32 10.21 -20.45 -11.67
C GLY A 32 11.44 -21.38 -11.62
N ALA A 33 12.51 -21.05 -10.89
CA ALA A 33 13.79 -21.77 -11.03
C ALA A 33 14.09 -22.87 -9.98
N LEU A 34 13.15 -23.21 -9.11
CA LEU A 34 13.39 -24.18 -8.03
C LEU A 34 12.45 -25.38 -8.15
N ALA A 35 13.05 -26.53 -8.42
CA ALA A 35 12.33 -27.79 -8.53
C ALA A 35 11.99 -28.36 -7.12
N PRO A 36 10.86 -29.07 -6.97
CA PRO A 36 10.37 -29.56 -5.66
C PRO A 36 11.31 -30.51 -4.91
N ASP A 37 12.15 -31.23 -5.63
CA ASP A 37 13.18 -32.14 -5.13
C ASP A 37 14.32 -31.41 -4.39
N LEU A 38 14.62 -30.16 -4.76
CA LEU A 38 15.63 -29.32 -4.11
C LEU A 38 15.13 -28.60 -2.84
N ALA A 39 13.82 -28.63 -2.57
CA ALA A 39 13.19 -27.93 -1.46
C ALA A 39 13.43 -28.60 -0.09
N LYS A 40 13.37 -29.93 -0.03
CA LYS A 40 13.56 -30.73 1.20
C LYS A 40 14.97 -30.60 1.79
N PRO A 41 16.05 -30.77 0.99
CA PRO A 41 17.42 -30.55 1.44
C PRO A 41 17.66 -29.15 2.02
N LEU A 42 17.11 -28.13 1.36
CA LEU A 42 17.24 -26.73 1.74
C LEU A 42 16.57 -26.45 3.09
N LEU A 43 15.37 -27.02 3.30
CA LEU A 43 14.63 -26.94 4.56
C LEU A 43 15.40 -27.60 5.71
N ALA A 44 16.01 -28.78 5.46
CA ALA A 44 16.81 -29.48 6.47
C ALA A 44 18.07 -28.70 6.84
N ALA A 45 18.77 -28.11 5.87
CA ALA A 45 19.95 -27.29 6.11
C ALA A 45 19.64 -25.97 6.85
N ALA A 46 18.55 -25.29 6.49
CA ALA A 46 18.08 -24.10 7.18
C ALA A 46 17.66 -24.39 8.63
N THR A 47 16.95 -25.50 8.84
CA THR A 47 16.54 -25.96 10.18
C THR A 47 17.74 -26.31 11.04
N ALA A 48 18.73 -27.02 10.49
CA ALA A 48 19.96 -27.36 11.20
C ALA A 48 20.75 -26.09 11.60
N ALA A 49 20.89 -25.14 10.68
CA ALA A 49 21.57 -23.86 10.95
C ALA A 49 20.87 -23.05 12.06
N LEU A 50 19.53 -23.01 12.07
CA LEU A 50 18.74 -22.38 13.12
C LEU A 50 18.89 -23.11 14.47
N GLN A 51 19.04 -24.43 14.45
CA GLN A 51 19.24 -25.26 15.64
C GLN A 51 20.71 -25.35 16.08
N GLY A 52 21.62 -24.60 15.45
CA GLY A 52 23.06 -24.62 15.76
C GLY A 52 23.76 -25.95 15.43
N SER A 53 23.11 -26.82 14.66
CA SER A 53 23.64 -28.09 14.19
C SER A 53 24.17 -27.91 12.76
N GLY A 54 25.34 -28.45 12.43
CA GLY A 54 25.88 -28.36 11.07
C GLY A 54 24.91 -28.93 10.02
N PRO A 55 24.89 -28.43 8.77
CA PRO A 55 23.90 -28.86 7.79
C PRO A 55 24.04 -30.36 7.49
N SER A 56 22.99 -31.13 7.83
CA SER A 56 22.89 -32.58 7.62
C SER A 56 22.15 -32.88 6.32
N VAL A 57 22.83 -32.70 5.19
CA VAL A 57 22.35 -33.19 3.89
C VAL A 57 23.56 -33.69 3.10
N ALA A 58 23.45 -34.87 2.48
CA ALA A 58 24.54 -35.44 1.70
C ALA A 58 24.99 -34.48 0.59
N ALA A 59 26.31 -34.33 0.40
CA ALA A 59 26.87 -33.38 -0.56
C ALA A 59 26.42 -33.67 -2.01
N SER A 60 26.13 -34.93 -2.32
CA SER A 60 25.62 -35.41 -3.62
C SER A 60 24.26 -34.82 -4.00
N GLU A 61 23.42 -34.43 -3.04
CA GLU A 61 22.09 -33.84 -3.32
C GLU A 61 22.17 -32.38 -3.82
N TRP A 62 23.37 -31.79 -3.85
CA TRP A 62 23.60 -30.40 -4.24
C TRP A 62 24.39 -30.22 -5.53
N GLU A 63 24.87 -31.30 -6.16
CA GLU A 63 25.75 -31.22 -7.32
C GLU A 63 25.04 -30.57 -8.54
N ASP A 64 23.74 -30.83 -8.69
CA ASP A 64 22.90 -30.29 -9.77
C ASP A 64 22.12 -29.02 -9.37
N ALA A 65 22.34 -28.51 -8.14
CA ALA A 65 21.60 -27.36 -7.65
C ALA A 65 22.04 -26.06 -8.38
N PRO A 66 21.07 -25.19 -8.78
CA PRO A 66 21.34 -23.85 -9.28
C PRO A 66 22.36 -23.09 -8.41
N ALA A 67 23.25 -22.32 -9.04
CA ALA A 67 24.35 -21.64 -8.36
C ALA A 67 23.90 -20.79 -7.15
N ALA A 68 22.75 -20.12 -7.26
CA ALA A 68 22.17 -19.33 -6.18
C ALA A 68 21.81 -20.15 -4.91
N LEU A 69 21.50 -21.43 -5.05
CA LEU A 69 21.21 -22.33 -3.93
C LEU A 69 22.47 -22.82 -3.24
N ARG A 70 23.53 -23.07 -4.02
CA ARG A 70 24.86 -23.38 -3.47
C ARG A 70 25.44 -22.18 -2.72
N ASP A 71 25.21 -20.97 -3.23
CA ASP A 71 25.55 -19.72 -2.54
C ASP A 71 24.76 -19.53 -1.23
N ALA A 72 23.45 -19.84 -1.23
CA ALA A 72 22.64 -19.81 -0.02
C ALA A 72 23.13 -20.81 1.04
N ARG A 73 23.49 -22.04 0.64
CA ARG A 73 24.12 -23.05 1.54
C ARG A 73 25.45 -22.56 2.10
N ALA A 74 26.29 -21.92 1.28
CA ALA A 74 27.58 -21.39 1.73
C ALA A 74 27.42 -20.22 2.72
N VAL A 75 26.38 -19.40 2.56
CA VAL A 75 26.02 -18.35 3.52
C VAL A 75 25.50 -18.96 4.83
N LEU A 76 24.54 -19.89 4.75
CA LEU A 76 23.98 -20.58 5.93
C LEU A 76 25.03 -21.36 6.72
N GLY A 77 25.96 -22.05 6.04
CA GLY A 77 27.04 -22.80 6.70
C GLY A 77 28.12 -21.93 7.35
N ARG A 78 28.17 -20.62 7.06
CA ARG A 78 29.11 -19.66 7.66
C ARG A 78 28.50 -18.81 8.76
N CYS A 79 27.18 -18.85 8.92
CA CYS A 79 26.48 -18.07 9.91
C CYS A 79 26.10 -18.95 11.09
N GLY A 80 26.47 -18.54 12.31
CA GLY A 80 25.94 -19.14 13.53
C GLY A 80 24.54 -18.60 13.87
N PRO A 81 23.82 -19.23 14.80
CA PRO A 81 22.42 -18.89 15.14
C PRO A 81 22.22 -17.46 15.69
N ALA A 82 23.30 -16.75 16.03
CA ALA A 82 23.26 -15.37 16.53
C ALA A 82 23.47 -14.30 15.43
N HIS A 83 23.56 -14.68 14.15
CA HIS A 83 23.84 -13.72 13.09
C HIS A 83 22.54 -13.07 12.58
N PRO A 84 22.42 -11.72 12.57
CA PRO A 84 21.16 -11.01 12.33
C PRO A 84 20.55 -11.21 10.93
N ASP A 85 21.33 -11.75 10.00
CA ASP A 85 20.90 -12.05 8.63
C ASP A 85 20.51 -13.52 8.41
N VAL A 86 20.72 -14.42 9.38
CA VAL A 86 20.34 -15.84 9.27
C VAL A 86 18.84 -16.01 9.15
N ASP A 87 18.09 -15.21 9.91
CA ASP A 87 16.63 -15.24 9.91
C ASP A 87 16.05 -14.87 8.54
N VAL A 88 16.63 -13.87 7.88
CA VAL A 88 16.16 -13.39 6.59
C VAL A 88 16.51 -14.37 5.47
N VAL A 89 17.71 -14.97 5.52
CA VAL A 89 18.16 -15.95 4.53
C VAL A 89 17.43 -17.28 4.69
N ALA A 90 17.21 -17.75 5.92
CA ALA A 90 16.44 -18.96 6.20
C ALA A 90 14.96 -18.78 5.84
N THR A 91 14.37 -17.62 6.15
CA THR A 91 12.96 -17.30 5.82
C THR A 91 12.76 -17.16 4.31
N ALA A 92 13.68 -16.51 3.59
CA ALA A 92 13.59 -16.40 2.13
C ALA A 92 13.81 -17.76 1.44
N ALA A 93 14.74 -18.57 1.94
CA ALA A 93 14.97 -19.94 1.47
C ALA A 93 13.74 -20.84 1.69
N LEU A 94 13.11 -20.77 2.87
CA LEU A 94 11.88 -21.51 3.18
C LEU A 94 10.68 -21.07 2.34
N ALA A 95 10.50 -19.75 2.18
CA ALA A 95 9.39 -19.18 1.41
C ALA A 95 9.47 -19.57 -0.08
N LEU A 96 10.68 -19.81 -0.60
CA LEU A 96 10.92 -20.32 -1.94
C LEU A 96 10.72 -21.84 -2.05
N ALA A 97 11.07 -22.60 -1.00
CA ALA A 97 10.94 -24.06 -0.97
C ALA A 97 9.50 -24.58 -0.81
N LEU A 98 8.58 -23.79 -0.23
CA LEU A 98 7.28 -24.28 0.26
C LEU A 98 6.05 -23.78 -0.51
N ARG A 99 6.18 -23.41 -1.79
CA ARG A 99 4.99 -23.08 -2.60
C ARG A 99 4.16 -24.33 -2.90
N GLY A 100 3.06 -24.49 -2.18
CA GLY A 100 1.95 -25.40 -2.52
C GLY A 100 1.34 -26.19 -1.35
N GLU A 101 2.05 -26.36 -0.23
CA GLU A 101 1.55 -27.16 0.88
C GLU A 101 1.06 -26.31 2.07
N LYS A 102 -0.27 -26.32 2.26
CA LYS A 102 -0.97 -25.61 3.34
C LYS A 102 -0.44 -25.96 4.74
N ALA A 103 0.01 -27.20 4.95
CA ALA A 103 0.57 -27.65 6.23
C ALA A 103 1.92 -26.98 6.56
N ALA A 104 2.77 -26.78 5.55
CA ALA A 104 4.09 -26.17 5.73
C ALA A 104 3.99 -24.66 5.99
N ALA A 105 2.99 -23.99 5.41
CA ALA A 105 2.65 -22.60 5.68
C ALA A 105 2.23 -22.36 7.14
N THR A 106 1.39 -23.25 7.70
CA THR A 106 0.94 -23.16 9.09
C THR A 106 2.09 -23.41 10.06
N PHE A 107 2.90 -24.45 9.81
CA PHE A 107 4.07 -24.75 10.63
C PHE A 107 5.06 -23.58 10.68
N LEU A 108 5.32 -22.94 9.54
CA LEU A 108 6.20 -21.77 9.45
C LEU A 108 5.66 -20.56 10.21
N ALA A 109 4.37 -20.26 10.08
CA ALA A 109 3.75 -19.15 10.81
C ALA A 109 3.85 -19.34 12.34
N ASP A 110 3.61 -20.57 12.82
CA ASP A 110 3.70 -20.88 14.25
C ASP A 110 5.14 -20.89 14.77
N ALA A 111 6.11 -21.30 13.95
CA ALA A 111 7.53 -21.22 14.30
C ALA A 111 8.02 -19.77 14.40
N LEU A 112 7.60 -18.90 13.46
CA LEU A 112 7.92 -17.47 13.48
C LEU A 112 7.29 -16.74 14.68
N ASP A 113 6.08 -17.13 15.07
CA ASP A 113 5.43 -16.59 16.27
C ASP A 113 6.13 -17.03 17.56
N ARG A 114 6.61 -18.27 17.63
CA ARG A 114 7.39 -18.75 18.79
C ARG A 114 8.71 -17.99 18.92
N LEU A 115 9.41 -17.79 17.81
CA LEU A 115 10.64 -16.97 17.76
C LEU A 115 10.39 -15.49 18.09
N ALA A 116 9.21 -14.96 17.74
CA ALA A 116 8.83 -13.60 18.14
C ALA A 116 8.49 -13.52 19.64
N ALA A 117 7.91 -14.57 20.21
CA ALA A 117 7.48 -14.63 21.60
C ALA A 117 8.61 -14.94 22.60
N ASP A 118 9.62 -15.70 22.20
CA ASP A 118 10.79 -16.03 23.03
C ASP A 118 11.89 -14.93 23.02
N GLY A 119 11.67 -13.84 22.27
CA GLY A 119 12.54 -12.67 22.22
C GLY A 119 13.80 -12.87 21.39
N THR A 120 13.94 -14.01 20.70
CA THR A 120 15.08 -14.30 19.82
C THR A 120 14.89 -13.74 18.41
N GLY A 121 13.64 -13.50 17.98
CA GLY A 121 13.30 -12.91 16.69
C GLY A 121 13.07 -11.39 16.73
N GLY A 122 13.55 -10.68 15.70
CA GLY A 122 13.24 -9.25 15.48
C GLY A 122 11.77 -8.98 15.10
N PRO A 123 11.28 -7.72 15.18
CA PRO A 123 9.88 -7.34 14.95
C PRO A 123 9.33 -7.61 13.54
N HIS A 124 10.17 -8.08 12.62
CA HIS A 124 9.80 -8.48 11.27
C HIS A 124 9.20 -9.89 11.20
N HIS A 125 9.41 -10.75 12.22
CA HIS A 125 8.88 -12.11 12.27
C HIS A 125 7.35 -12.13 12.38
N ALA A 126 6.78 -11.36 13.31
CA ALA A 126 5.34 -11.19 13.47
C ALA A 126 4.68 -10.55 12.22
N ARG A 127 5.36 -9.58 11.60
CA ARG A 127 4.94 -8.96 10.32
C ARG A 127 4.86 -9.98 9.17
N PHE A 128 5.79 -10.93 9.11
CA PHE A 128 5.86 -11.95 8.05
C PHE A 128 4.85 -13.08 8.28
N ALA A 129 4.69 -13.54 9.53
CA ALA A 129 3.70 -14.55 9.92
C ALA A 129 2.27 -14.07 9.60
N TYR A 130 1.97 -12.81 9.91
CA TYR A 130 0.68 -12.18 9.60
C TYR A 130 0.43 -12.06 8.08
N ALA A 131 1.41 -11.59 7.31
CA ALA A 131 1.31 -11.46 5.86
C ALA A 131 1.09 -12.80 5.14
N TRP A 132 1.57 -13.91 5.72
CA TRP A 132 1.39 -15.24 5.15
C TRP A 132 0.03 -15.85 5.52
N ARG A 133 -0.43 -15.69 6.77
CA ARG A 133 -1.78 -16.10 7.20
C ARG A 133 -2.89 -15.36 6.44
N SER A 134 -2.65 -14.12 6.03
CA SER A 134 -3.59 -13.34 5.22
C SER A 134 -3.59 -13.71 3.72
N ARG A 135 -2.56 -14.42 3.23
CA ARG A 135 -2.49 -14.92 1.84
C ARG A 135 -2.98 -16.35 1.66
N VAL A 136 -3.08 -17.12 2.75
CA VAL A 136 -3.62 -18.48 2.76
C VAL A 136 -4.84 -18.45 3.66
N GLU A 137 -6.05 -18.35 3.11
CA GLU A 137 -7.29 -18.37 3.91
C GLU A 137 -7.31 -19.56 4.88
N LEU A 138 -7.02 -19.27 6.15
CA LEU A 138 -7.11 -20.23 7.25
C LEU A 138 -8.26 -19.75 8.14
N LYS A 139 -9.48 -20.20 7.85
CA LYS A 139 -10.53 -20.28 8.88
C LYS A 139 -9.97 -21.20 9.99
N PRO A 140 -9.92 -20.76 11.26
CA PRO A 140 -9.44 -21.63 12.34
C PRO A 140 -10.38 -22.83 12.48
N ALA A 141 -9.80 -24.03 12.52
CA ALA A 141 -10.55 -25.27 12.69
C ALA A 141 -10.88 -25.49 14.17
N GLY A 142 -12.18 -25.58 14.48
CA GLY A 142 -12.71 -26.35 15.61
C GLY A 142 -12.52 -25.77 17.01
N VAL A 143 -13.48 -24.97 17.46
CA VAL A 143 -13.96 -25.02 18.86
C VAL A 143 -15.47 -25.19 18.81
N SER A 144 -15.94 -26.31 19.33
CA SER A 144 -17.34 -26.74 19.37
C SER A 144 -18.20 -25.87 20.30
N ALA A 145 -19.48 -25.81 19.98
CA ALA A 145 -20.54 -25.08 20.68
C ALA A 145 -20.52 -25.20 22.21
N GLY A 146 -20.70 -24.06 22.87
CA GLY A 146 -21.06 -23.91 24.28
C GLY A 146 -21.80 -22.59 24.47
N SER A 147 -23.04 -22.72 24.94
CA SER A 147 -24.04 -21.73 25.38
C SER A 147 -23.68 -20.23 25.47
N ASP A 148 -24.55 -19.45 24.83
CA ASP A 148 -25.10 -18.13 25.20
C ASP A 148 -24.49 -17.41 26.41
N ASP A 149 -23.89 -16.23 26.15
CA ASP A 149 -24.15 -14.99 26.90
C ASP A 149 -23.35 -13.81 26.29
N GLY A 150 -24.11 -12.80 25.83
CA GLY A 150 -23.74 -11.40 25.55
C GLY A 150 -22.29 -11.02 25.17
N ALA A 151 -22.03 -10.82 23.87
CA ALA A 151 -20.87 -10.08 23.37
C ALA A 151 -21.21 -9.32 22.05
N PRO A 152 -20.58 -8.16 21.78
CA PRO A 152 -21.07 -7.16 20.83
C PRO A 152 -20.93 -7.61 19.37
N ASP A 153 -21.86 -7.09 18.57
CA ASP A 153 -22.11 -7.35 17.15
C ASP A 153 -20.81 -7.45 16.32
N ARG A 154 -20.55 -8.63 15.76
CA ARG A 154 -19.40 -8.87 14.88
C ARG A 154 -19.64 -8.14 13.57
N LEU A 155 -18.80 -7.14 13.28
CA LEU A 155 -18.71 -6.47 11.99
C LEU A 155 -18.68 -7.52 10.86
N ARG A 156 -19.74 -7.61 10.06
CA ARG A 156 -19.81 -8.48 8.88
C ARG A 156 -18.68 -8.12 7.93
N LEU A 157 -17.79 -9.07 7.65
CA LEU A 157 -16.90 -8.99 6.51
C LEU A 157 -17.72 -9.40 5.26
N PRO A 158 -17.73 -8.61 4.18
CA PRO A 158 -18.40 -9.02 2.94
C PRO A 158 -17.65 -10.21 2.33
N GLY A 159 -18.34 -11.32 2.09
CA GLY A 159 -17.74 -12.50 1.43
C GLY A 159 -18.50 -13.83 1.58
N ASP A 160 -19.34 -14.01 2.60
CA ASP A 160 -20.25 -15.17 2.67
C ASP A 160 -21.63 -14.75 2.09
N ASP A 161 -21.92 -15.28 0.89
CA ASP A 161 -23.28 -15.49 0.32
C ASP A 161 -24.03 -14.38 -0.45
N THR A 162 -23.39 -13.60 -1.34
CA THR A 162 -24.15 -12.94 -2.45
C THR A 162 -23.30 -12.77 -3.73
N GLU A 163 -23.40 -13.72 -4.66
CA GLU A 163 -23.08 -13.43 -6.06
C GLU A 163 -24.17 -12.48 -6.62
N GLY A 164 -23.84 -11.21 -6.88
CA GLY A 164 -24.64 -10.35 -7.75
C GLY A 164 -25.17 -9.01 -7.20
N GLU A 165 -24.95 -8.65 -5.94
CA GLU A 165 -25.35 -7.33 -5.42
C GLU A 165 -24.22 -6.28 -5.61
N PRO A 166 -24.54 -5.06 -6.10
CA PRO A 166 -23.54 -4.02 -6.30
C PRO A 166 -22.95 -3.55 -4.98
N MET A 167 -21.64 -3.27 -4.96
CA MET A 167 -20.97 -2.77 -3.75
C MET A 167 -21.31 -1.28 -3.56
N ARG A 168 -21.77 -0.92 -2.36
CA ARG A 168 -22.14 0.45 -2.00
C ARG A 168 -20.98 1.17 -1.32
N LEU A 169 -20.59 2.31 -1.87
CA LEU A 169 -19.45 3.11 -1.44
C LEU A 169 -19.94 4.42 -0.81
N TRP A 170 -19.62 4.66 0.46
CA TRP A 170 -19.81 5.97 1.09
C TRP A 170 -18.64 6.88 0.75
N ILE A 171 -18.89 7.99 0.05
CA ILE A 171 -17.84 8.83 -0.56
C ILE A 171 -17.83 10.22 0.04
N PHE A 172 -16.65 10.66 0.51
CA PHE A 172 -16.43 12.03 0.97
C PHE A 172 -14.94 12.42 0.92
N SER A 173 -14.67 13.73 0.96
CA SER A 173 -13.32 14.32 1.05
C SER A 173 -13.37 15.71 1.67
N ASP A 174 -12.19 16.28 1.91
CA ASP A 174 -12.01 17.70 2.27
C ASP A 174 -12.86 18.09 3.48
N LEU A 175 -12.91 17.22 4.50
CA LEU A 175 -13.67 17.46 5.71
C LEU A 175 -13.10 18.60 6.53
N HIS A 176 -11.77 18.79 6.55
CA HIS A 176 -11.09 19.84 7.32
C HIS A 176 -11.62 19.95 8.76
N ILE A 177 -11.66 18.83 9.49
CA ILE A 177 -12.26 18.74 10.83
C ILE A 177 -11.59 19.64 11.88
N ASP A 178 -10.38 20.11 11.59
CA ASP A 178 -9.57 21.00 12.42
C ASP A 178 -9.78 22.49 12.13
N ILE A 179 -10.59 22.84 11.11
CA ILE A 179 -10.83 24.22 10.70
C ILE A 179 -12.25 24.66 11.10
N GLY A 180 -12.31 25.67 11.96
CA GLY A 180 -13.57 26.21 12.47
C GLY A 180 -14.30 25.21 13.35
N SER A 181 -15.62 25.09 13.18
CA SER A 181 -16.41 24.08 13.89
C SER A 181 -16.15 22.69 13.29
N PRO A 182 -15.66 21.73 14.09
CA PRO A 182 -15.43 20.36 13.63
C PRO A 182 -16.70 19.76 13.06
N TRP A 183 -16.57 19.09 11.92
CA TRP A 183 -17.68 18.33 11.35
C TRP A 183 -17.68 16.92 11.89
N THR A 184 -18.86 16.49 12.29
CA THR A 184 -19.18 15.11 12.62
C THR A 184 -20.40 14.72 11.79
N PRO A 185 -20.42 13.56 11.13
CA PRO A 185 -21.60 13.11 10.41
C PRO A 185 -22.79 12.97 11.39
N ALA A 186 -23.94 13.55 11.03
CA ALA A 186 -25.15 13.43 11.84
C ALA A 186 -25.69 11.98 11.88
N SER A 187 -25.42 11.21 10.83
CA SER A 187 -25.69 9.78 10.74
C SER A 187 -24.63 9.12 9.85
N ILE A 188 -24.35 7.84 10.13
CA ILE A 188 -23.51 7.00 9.27
C ILE A 188 -24.42 6.30 8.27
N PRO A 189 -24.24 6.48 6.95
CA PRO A 189 -25.07 5.83 5.96
C PRO A 189 -24.79 4.32 5.89
N GLY A 190 -25.77 3.54 5.45
CA GLY A 190 -25.57 2.13 5.15
C GLY A 190 -24.75 1.96 3.86
N ALA A 191 -23.51 1.53 4.00
CA ALA A 191 -22.59 1.27 2.89
C ALA A 191 -21.64 0.11 3.26
N ASP A 192 -21.02 -0.47 2.24
CA ASP A 192 -20.15 -1.65 2.39
C ASP A 192 -18.67 -1.24 2.52
N LEU A 193 -18.31 -0.05 2.02
CA LEU A 193 -16.97 0.54 2.11
C LEU A 193 -17.05 2.07 2.19
N ALA A 194 -16.30 2.68 3.09
CA ALA A 194 -16.04 4.13 3.05
C ALA A 194 -14.82 4.43 2.16
N VAL A 195 -14.99 5.33 1.19
CA VAL A 195 -13.93 5.83 0.30
C VAL A 195 -13.68 7.30 0.60
N VAL A 196 -12.49 7.58 1.15
CA VAL A 196 -12.13 8.89 1.69
C VAL A 196 -11.01 9.51 0.85
N ALA A 197 -11.34 10.53 0.07
CA ALA A 197 -10.42 11.15 -0.89
C ALA A 197 -9.61 12.33 -0.32
N GLY A 198 -9.00 12.13 0.85
CA GLY A 198 -8.07 13.08 1.47
C GLY A 198 -8.69 14.28 2.17
N ASP A 199 -7.82 15.06 2.82
CA ASP A 199 -8.12 16.27 3.58
C ASP A 199 -9.21 16.06 4.63
N VAL A 200 -9.09 14.99 5.41
CA VAL A 200 -9.89 14.83 6.64
C VAL A 200 -9.50 15.93 7.63
N GLY A 201 -8.21 16.24 7.74
CA GLY A 201 -7.69 17.38 8.50
C GLY A 201 -6.17 17.47 8.56
N GLU A 202 -5.64 18.46 9.31
CA GLU A 202 -4.19 18.65 9.45
C GLU A 202 -3.53 17.49 10.23
N GLY A 203 -2.70 16.70 9.53
CA GLY A 203 -1.89 15.61 10.07
C GLY A 203 -2.48 14.21 9.82
N LEU A 204 -1.75 13.40 9.04
CA LEU A 204 -2.17 12.06 8.61
C LEU A 204 -2.53 11.13 9.77
N VAL A 205 -1.71 11.08 10.81
CA VAL A 205 -1.99 10.22 11.99
C VAL A 205 -3.29 10.65 12.69
N LYS A 206 -3.59 11.95 12.72
CA LYS A 206 -4.83 12.46 13.32
C LYS A 206 -6.05 12.15 12.46
N SER A 207 -5.94 12.32 11.14
CA SER A 207 -6.98 11.92 10.18
C SER A 207 -7.34 10.45 10.34
N ILE A 208 -6.33 9.58 10.44
CA ILE A 208 -6.52 8.14 10.70
C ILE A 208 -7.21 7.90 12.04
N ALA A 209 -6.79 8.56 13.12
CA ALA A 209 -7.41 8.40 14.43
C ALA A 209 -8.90 8.81 14.40
N TRP A 210 -9.24 9.89 13.70
CA TRP A 210 -10.63 10.32 13.54
C TRP A 210 -11.45 9.30 12.75
N LEU A 211 -10.91 8.80 11.64
CA LEU A 211 -11.55 7.76 10.83
C LEU A 211 -11.75 6.45 11.63
N ALA A 212 -10.76 6.08 12.44
CA ALA A 212 -10.79 4.90 13.30
C ALA A 212 -11.88 5.00 14.37
N ALA A 213 -12.11 6.19 14.92
CA ALA A 213 -13.13 6.43 15.93
C ALA A 213 -14.54 6.59 15.33
N THR A 214 -14.66 7.21 14.15
CA THR A 214 -15.95 7.71 13.64
C THR A 214 -16.54 6.82 12.56
N VAL A 215 -15.71 6.23 11.69
CA VAL A 215 -16.16 5.53 10.47
C VAL A 215 -15.87 4.05 10.54
N ARG A 216 -14.66 3.69 10.93
CA ARG A 216 -14.18 2.30 10.98
C ARG A 216 -15.07 1.35 11.82
N PRO A 217 -15.73 1.77 12.92
CA PRO A 217 -16.64 0.90 13.66
C PRO A 217 -17.88 0.46 12.89
N HIS A 218 -18.16 1.08 11.74
CA HIS A 218 -19.36 0.81 10.94
C HIS A 218 -19.05 0.06 9.63
N MET A 219 -17.89 0.31 9.01
CA MET A 219 -17.48 -0.30 7.74
C MET A 219 -15.95 -0.23 7.53
N PRO A 220 -15.38 -1.04 6.62
CA PRO A 220 -14.01 -0.84 6.15
C PRO A 220 -13.78 0.56 5.57
N VAL A 221 -12.53 1.02 5.57
CA VAL A 221 -12.15 2.36 5.09
C VAL A 221 -11.00 2.25 4.11
N ALA A 222 -11.19 2.74 2.89
CA ALA A 222 -10.14 3.02 1.92
C ALA A 222 -9.88 4.53 1.90
N PHE A 223 -8.67 4.94 2.26
CA PHE A 223 -8.31 6.33 2.50
C PHE A 223 -7.04 6.70 1.74
N VAL A 224 -7.05 7.82 1.01
CA VAL A 224 -5.83 8.46 0.49
C VAL A 224 -5.57 9.73 1.29
N ALA A 225 -4.31 10.07 1.51
CA ALA A 225 -3.98 11.37 2.07
C ALA A 225 -4.26 12.49 1.06
N GLY A 226 -4.63 13.65 1.55
CA GLY A 226 -4.57 14.92 0.83
C GLY A 226 -3.36 15.75 1.24
N ASN A 227 -3.33 17.01 0.86
CA ASN A 227 -2.21 17.90 1.18
C ASN A 227 -2.25 18.35 2.65
N HIS A 228 -3.44 18.51 3.25
CA HIS A 228 -3.58 18.92 4.65
C HIS A 228 -3.06 17.86 5.63
N GLU A 229 -3.14 16.58 5.29
CA GLU A 229 -2.52 15.52 6.09
C GLU A 229 -1.01 15.72 6.31
N PHE A 230 -0.33 16.50 5.45
CA PHE A 230 1.10 16.78 5.54
C PHE A 230 1.44 18.19 6.06
N TYR A 231 0.45 19.04 6.30
CA TYR A 231 0.68 20.42 6.76
C TYR A 231 1.41 20.44 8.10
N ARG A 232 2.49 21.24 8.17
CA ARG A 232 3.41 21.38 9.31
C ARG A 232 4.15 20.09 9.68
N ARG A 233 4.16 19.11 8.77
CA ARG A 233 4.87 17.83 8.93
C ARG A 233 6.01 17.70 7.93
N CYS A 234 6.82 16.68 8.14
CA CYS A 234 7.78 16.20 7.15
C CYS A 234 7.08 15.06 6.40
N LEU A 235 6.86 15.22 5.11
CA LEU A 235 6.01 14.31 4.33
C LEU A 235 6.47 12.84 4.45
N PRO A 236 7.76 12.48 4.26
CA PRO A 236 8.19 11.10 4.43
C PRO A 236 7.98 10.54 5.84
N ASP A 237 8.31 11.32 6.87
CA ASP A 237 8.15 10.91 8.28
C ASP A 237 6.67 10.69 8.62
N GLU A 238 5.81 11.63 8.20
CA GLU A 238 4.37 11.59 8.47
C GLU A 238 3.70 10.45 7.72
N LEU A 239 4.10 10.19 6.47
CA LEU A 239 3.60 9.04 5.71
C LEU A 239 3.99 7.71 6.39
N GLN A 240 5.22 7.60 6.89
CA GLN A 240 5.65 6.41 7.63
C GLN A 240 4.83 6.21 8.91
N ALA A 241 4.64 7.28 9.70
CA ALA A 241 3.83 7.24 10.92
C ALA A 241 2.36 6.92 10.61
N GLY A 242 1.79 7.53 9.56
CA GLY A 242 0.44 7.27 9.09
C GLY A 242 0.24 5.81 8.67
N ARG A 243 1.20 5.21 7.95
CA ARG A 243 1.11 3.77 7.61
C ARG A 243 1.06 2.88 8.86
N ALA A 244 1.83 3.20 9.90
CA ALA A 244 1.78 2.46 11.16
C ALA A 244 0.42 2.62 11.85
N ALA A 245 -0.08 3.85 11.96
CA ALA A 245 -1.38 4.14 12.58
C ALA A 245 -2.55 3.52 11.81
N ALA A 246 -2.53 3.56 10.47
CA ALA A 246 -3.57 2.97 9.64
C ALA A 246 -3.64 1.46 9.81
N MET A 247 -2.47 0.81 9.86
CA MET A 247 -2.37 -0.63 10.13
C MET A 247 -2.94 -1.00 11.50
N GLU A 248 -2.60 -0.26 12.55
CA GLU A 248 -3.13 -0.47 13.90
C GLU A 248 -4.66 -0.27 13.95
N ALA A 249 -5.17 0.73 13.24
CA ALA A 249 -6.59 1.03 13.15
C ALA A 249 -7.38 0.11 12.19
N GLY A 250 -6.72 -0.77 11.44
CA GLY A 250 -7.35 -1.56 10.39
C GLY A 250 -7.97 -0.72 9.28
N ILE A 251 -7.32 0.38 8.90
CA ILE A 251 -7.69 1.30 7.81
C ILE A 251 -6.76 1.05 6.62
N HIS A 252 -7.31 0.97 5.41
CA HIS A 252 -6.54 0.84 4.18
C HIS A 252 -6.07 2.22 3.71
N LEU A 253 -4.92 2.67 4.22
CA LEU A 253 -4.24 3.87 3.71
C LEU A 253 -3.56 3.55 2.36
N LEU A 254 -4.05 4.16 1.29
CA LEU A 254 -3.57 3.98 -0.06
C LEU A 254 -2.64 5.13 -0.47
N GLU A 255 -1.35 4.83 -0.60
CA GLU A 255 -0.37 5.74 -1.19
C GLU A 255 0.51 4.93 -2.13
N ASN A 256 0.13 4.96 -3.40
CA ASN A 256 0.60 4.06 -4.45
C ASN A 256 0.38 2.60 -4.09
N ASP A 257 -0.83 2.30 -3.60
CA ASP A 257 -1.22 0.99 -3.11
C ASP A 257 -2.63 0.59 -3.55
N THR A 258 -2.91 -0.71 -3.48
CA THR A 258 -4.16 -1.33 -3.93
C THR A 258 -4.68 -2.29 -2.88
N VAL A 259 -5.98 -2.23 -2.62
CA VAL A 259 -6.72 -3.20 -1.80
C VAL A 259 -7.84 -3.83 -2.64
N ARG A 260 -8.18 -5.08 -2.35
CA ARG A 260 -9.28 -5.81 -3.00
C ARG A 260 -10.35 -6.16 -1.96
N PHE A 261 -11.61 -5.96 -2.34
CA PHE A 261 -12.80 -6.35 -1.59
C PHE A 261 -13.66 -7.23 -2.52
N GLY A 262 -13.46 -8.54 -2.47
CA GLY A 262 -14.09 -9.47 -3.42
C GLY A 262 -13.68 -9.20 -4.87
N ASP A 263 -14.67 -8.89 -5.72
CA ASP A 263 -14.51 -8.56 -7.13
C ASP A 263 -14.27 -7.07 -7.39
N VAL A 264 -14.23 -6.24 -6.33
CA VAL A 264 -13.93 -4.81 -6.41
C VAL A 264 -12.49 -4.54 -6.00
N VAL A 265 -11.74 -3.86 -6.86
CA VAL A 265 -10.38 -3.39 -6.60
C VAL A 265 -10.40 -1.90 -6.33
N VAL A 266 -9.68 -1.44 -5.31
CA VAL A 266 -9.51 -0.02 -4.99
C VAL A 266 -8.02 0.32 -5.00
N SER A 267 -7.61 1.21 -5.89
CA SER A 267 -6.24 1.72 -5.98
C SER A 267 -6.20 3.21 -5.65
N GLY A 268 -5.17 3.67 -4.95
CA GLY A 268 -5.12 5.09 -4.62
C GLY A 268 -3.75 5.65 -4.27
N CYS A 269 -3.71 6.98 -4.33
CA CYS A 269 -2.57 7.81 -3.97
C CYS A 269 -2.99 9.27 -3.76
N THR A 270 -2.14 10.07 -3.10
CA THR A 270 -2.35 11.54 -3.02
C THR A 270 -2.38 12.19 -4.41
N LEU A 271 -1.73 11.54 -5.38
CA LEU A 271 -1.50 11.92 -6.78
C LEU A 271 -0.57 13.12 -6.99
N TRP A 272 -0.67 14.19 -6.18
CA TRP A 272 -0.01 15.47 -6.48
C TRP A 272 -0.23 15.88 -7.96
N THR A 273 0.60 16.74 -8.53
CA THR A 273 0.40 17.23 -9.92
C THR A 273 1.66 17.20 -10.76
N ASP A 274 1.48 17.07 -12.08
CA ASP A 274 2.53 17.24 -13.08
C ASP A 274 2.74 18.69 -13.54
N TYR A 275 1.83 19.58 -13.13
CA TYR A 275 1.73 20.98 -13.54
C TYR A 275 1.50 21.17 -15.05
N GLU A 276 0.98 20.15 -15.75
CA GLU A 276 0.75 20.15 -17.20
C GLU A 276 -0.73 20.20 -17.59
N LEU A 277 -1.61 20.66 -16.69
CA LEU A 277 -3.04 20.79 -16.99
C LEU A 277 -3.31 21.54 -18.30
N ASP A 278 -2.60 22.65 -18.53
CA ASP A 278 -2.70 23.46 -19.76
C ASP A 278 -1.66 23.07 -20.82
N GLY A 279 -0.93 21.97 -20.60
CA GLY A 279 0.04 21.36 -21.50
C GLY A 279 1.50 21.47 -21.02
N PRO A 280 2.42 20.69 -21.61
CA PRO A 280 3.82 20.62 -21.16
C PRO A 280 4.58 21.94 -21.13
N ALA A 281 4.26 22.84 -22.06
CA ALA A 281 4.90 24.15 -22.18
C ALA A 281 4.61 25.06 -20.97
N THR A 282 3.52 24.82 -20.23
CA THR A 282 3.12 25.65 -19.07
C THR A 282 3.68 25.14 -17.74
N ARG A 283 4.35 23.98 -17.70
CA ARG A 283 4.84 23.37 -16.45
C ARG A 283 5.71 24.33 -15.64
N VAL A 284 6.74 24.90 -16.26
CA VAL A 284 7.70 25.78 -15.56
C VAL A 284 7.02 27.01 -14.93
N PRO A 285 6.23 27.81 -15.67
CA PRO A 285 5.51 28.92 -15.04
C PRO A 285 4.50 28.47 -13.99
N ALA A 286 3.77 27.36 -14.21
CA ALA A 286 2.83 26.81 -13.22
C ALA A 286 3.53 26.39 -11.92
N MET A 287 4.66 25.71 -11.99
CA MET A 287 5.47 25.35 -10.81
C MET A 287 6.00 26.59 -10.09
N ARG A 288 6.41 27.64 -10.82
CA ARG A 288 6.84 28.90 -10.21
C ARG A 288 5.70 29.56 -9.44
N ASP A 289 4.51 29.61 -10.03
CA ASP A 289 3.34 30.21 -9.41
C ASP A 289 2.86 29.37 -8.21
N ALA A 290 2.87 28.04 -8.32
CA ALA A 290 2.55 27.13 -7.22
C ALA A 290 3.48 27.31 -6.01
N ARG A 291 4.79 27.42 -6.26
CA ARG A 291 5.83 27.59 -5.21
C ARG A 291 5.52 28.73 -4.24
N VAL A 292 4.92 29.82 -4.75
CA VAL A 292 4.60 31.01 -3.96
C VAL A 292 3.13 31.08 -3.57
N GLY A 293 2.24 30.51 -4.40
CA GLY A 293 0.80 30.60 -4.25
C GLY A 293 0.18 29.54 -3.35
N LEU A 294 0.82 28.38 -3.19
CA LEU A 294 0.27 27.28 -2.39
C LEU A 294 0.89 27.16 -1.01
N ASN A 295 0.03 26.88 -0.02
CA ASN A 295 0.46 26.59 1.34
C ASN A 295 1.22 25.26 1.45
N ASP A 296 1.00 24.33 0.53
CA ASP A 296 1.70 23.05 0.46
C ASP A 296 3.21 23.26 0.47
N HIS A 297 3.68 24.17 -0.39
CA HIS A 297 5.09 24.49 -0.50
C HIS A 297 5.60 25.44 0.59
N ARG A 298 4.76 25.82 1.55
CA ARG A 298 5.14 26.66 2.71
C ARG A 298 5.14 25.85 4.00
N LEU A 299 4.14 25.00 4.16
CA LEU A 299 3.83 24.29 5.40
C LEU A 299 4.38 22.87 5.43
N ILE A 300 4.69 22.26 4.28
CA ILE A 300 5.20 20.89 4.21
C ILE A 300 6.73 20.89 4.12
N ALA A 301 7.37 20.08 4.95
CA ALA A 301 8.79 19.78 4.85
C ALA A 301 8.99 18.49 4.04
N TRP A 302 10.05 18.46 3.23
CA TRP A 302 10.51 17.27 2.53
C TRP A 302 11.51 16.46 3.35
N SER A 303 12.34 17.15 4.13
CA SER A 303 13.32 16.52 5.02
C SER A 303 13.59 17.43 6.21
N ARG A 304 13.91 16.84 7.36
CA ARG A 304 14.41 17.56 8.55
C ARG A 304 15.88 17.28 8.86
N LYS A 305 16.40 16.16 8.37
CA LYS A 305 17.76 15.65 8.63
C LYS A 305 18.33 15.00 7.36
N PRO A 306 19.61 15.20 7.03
CA PRO A 306 20.61 15.98 7.79
C PRO A 306 20.39 17.50 7.72
N GLU A 307 19.57 17.97 6.79
CA GLU A 307 19.21 19.37 6.62
C GLU A 307 17.70 19.52 6.46
N TRP A 308 17.17 20.68 6.86
CA TRP A 308 15.78 20.99 6.61
C TRP A 308 15.59 21.37 5.14
N ARG A 309 14.71 20.65 4.44
CA ARG A 309 14.29 20.96 3.08
C ARG A 309 12.79 21.12 3.04
N ARG A 310 12.35 22.16 2.35
CA ARG A 310 10.96 22.42 2.02
C ARG A 310 10.47 21.46 0.95
N PHE A 311 9.21 21.05 1.02
CA PHE A 311 8.56 20.34 -0.08
C PHE A 311 8.23 21.33 -1.20
N ARG A 312 8.84 21.15 -2.37
CA ARG A 312 8.72 22.06 -3.51
C ARG A 312 7.90 21.43 -4.64
N PRO A 313 7.49 22.22 -5.64
CA PRO A 313 6.83 21.69 -6.83
C PRO A 313 7.62 20.55 -7.51
N GLU A 314 8.95 20.57 -7.46
CA GLU A 314 9.78 19.48 -8.01
C GLU A 314 9.56 18.15 -7.30
N GLU A 315 9.48 18.15 -5.97
CA GLU A 315 9.19 16.94 -5.21
C GLU A 315 7.76 16.46 -5.45
N ALA A 316 6.79 17.39 -5.53
CA ALA A 316 5.40 17.05 -5.88
C ALA A 316 5.31 16.41 -7.28
N LEU A 317 6.00 16.95 -8.28
CA LEU A 317 6.10 16.39 -9.62
C LEU A 317 6.73 14.99 -9.59
N ALA A 318 7.81 14.79 -8.82
CA ALA A 318 8.46 13.49 -8.69
C ALA A 318 7.52 12.44 -8.08
N LEU A 319 6.76 12.81 -7.04
CA LEU A 319 5.73 11.95 -6.46
C LEU A 319 4.62 11.65 -7.47
N HIS A 320 4.13 12.66 -8.19
CA HIS A 320 3.12 12.49 -9.23
C HIS A 320 3.53 11.49 -10.31
N LEU A 321 4.77 11.61 -10.82
CA LEU A 321 5.27 10.67 -11.83
C LEU A 321 5.38 9.24 -11.30
N ALA A 322 5.70 9.05 -10.02
CA ALA A 322 5.67 7.74 -9.39
C ALA A 322 4.23 7.20 -9.27
N SER A 323 3.30 8.06 -8.84
CA SER A 323 1.87 7.73 -8.75
C SER A 323 1.24 7.38 -10.09
N ARG A 324 1.54 8.14 -11.15
CA ARG A 324 1.06 7.84 -12.50
C ARG A 324 1.52 6.46 -12.98
N ARG A 325 2.80 6.11 -12.79
CA ARG A 325 3.35 4.79 -13.14
C ARG A 325 2.71 3.65 -12.34
N PHE A 326 2.47 3.90 -11.05
CA PHE A 326 1.75 2.97 -10.20
C PHE A 326 0.33 2.74 -10.73
N LEU A 327 -0.44 3.81 -10.97
CA LEU A 327 -1.82 3.72 -11.46
C LEU A 327 -1.90 3.01 -12.81
N GLU A 328 -0.98 3.30 -13.74
CA GLU A 328 -0.87 2.59 -15.01
C GLU A 328 -0.64 1.08 -14.84
N THR A 329 0.14 0.69 -13.84
CA THR A 329 0.37 -0.73 -13.52
C THR A 329 -0.84 -1.35 -12.84
N ALA A 330 -1.46 -0.64 -11.89
CA ALA A 330 -2.63 -1.09 -11.15
C ALA A 330 -3.84 -1.31 -12.07
N LEU A 331 -4.13 -0.35 -12.95
CA LEU A 331 -5.20 -0.42 -13.94
C LEU A 331 -5.02 -1.61 -14.89
N ARG A 332 -3.79 -1.86 -15.37
CA ARG A 332 -3.51 -3.04 -16.20
C ARG A 332 -3.66 -4.36 -15.43
N SER A 333 -3.26 -4.38 -14.16
CA SER A 333 -3.33 -5.58 -13.33
C SER A 333 -4.75 -5.95 -12.94
N ALA A 334 -5.63 -4.95 -12.78
CA ALA A 334 -7.03 -5.12 -12.46
C ALA A 334 -7.90 -5.50 -13.67
N ALA A 335 -7.34 -5.55 -14.89
CA ALA A 335 -8.06 -5.99 -16.09
C ALA A 335 -8.24 -7.53 -16.17
N ASP A 336 -8.09 -8.26 -15.06
CA ASP A 336 -8.32 -9.69 -15.00
C ASP A 336 -9.82 -10.03 -14.98
N ALA A 337 -10.17 -11.26 -15.37
CA ALA A 337 -11.57 -11.70 -15.45
C ALA A 337 -12.28 -11.80 -14.09
N THR A 338 -11.56 -11.64 -12.99
CA THR A 338 -12.09 -11.73 -11.61
C THR A 338 -12.41 -10.35 -11.02
N THR A 339 -12.16 -9.28 -11.77
CA THR A 339 -12.38 -7.91 -11.34
C THR A 339 -13.61 -7.35 -12.03
N ARG A 340 -14.70 -7.19 -11.28
CA ARG A 340 -15.95 -6.61 -11.79
C ARG A 340 -15.90 -5.09 -11.81
N ALA A 341 -15.28 -4.48 -10.80
CA ALA A 341 -15.14 -3.03 -10.74
C ALA A 341 -13.76 -2.62 -10.23
N HIS A 342 -13.19 -1.58 -10.84
CA HIS A 342 -11.97 -0.93 -10.36
C HIS A 342 -12.29 0.51 -9.99
N VAL A 343 -12.11 0.84 -8.71
CA VAL A 343 -12.23 2.19 -8.16
C VAL A 343 -10.83 2.78 -8.01
N VAL A 344 -10.63 3.96 -8.58
CA VAL A 344 -9.41 4.76 -8.34
C VAL A 344 -9.74 5.90 -7.39
N VAL A 345 -8.90 6.13 -6.40
CA VAL A 345 -9.05 7.22 -5.43
C VAL A 345 -7.80 8.09 -5.49
N THR A 346 -7.97 9.38 -5.75
CA THR A 346 -6.89 10.36 -5.66
C THR A 346 -7.32 11.52 -4.79
N HIS A 347 -6.39 12.30 -4.22
CA HIS A 347 -6.81 13.57 -3.63
C HIS A 347 -6.87 14.66 -4.69
N HIS A 348 -5.76 14.88 -5.40
CA HIS A 348 -5.71 15.84 -6.50
C HIS A 348 -6.57 15.39 -7.67
N ALA A 349 -7.13 16.37 -8.40
CA ALA A 349 -8.07 16.11 -9.48
C ALA A 349 -7.36 15.49 -10.71
N PRO A 350 -7.97 14.47 -11.35
CA PRO A 350 -7.30 13.74 -12.42
C PRO A 350 -7.45 14.35 -13.81
N ALA A 351 -8.40 15.27 -14.00
CA ALA A 351 -8.72 15.83 -15.32
C ALA A 351 -9.23 17.27 -15.23
N ALA A 352 -9.19 17.97 -16.37
CA ALA A 352 -9.66 19.36 -16.49
C ALA A 352 -11.16 19.54 -16.24
N GLY A 353 -11.97 18.48 -16.41
CA GLY A 353 -13.41 18.49 -16.07
C GLY A 353 -13.70 18.79 -14.61
N SER A 354 -12.71 18.59 -13.73
CA SER A 354 -12.77 18.91 -12.29
C SER A 354 -12.31 20.33 -11.95
N VAL A 355 -12.20 21.23 -12.93
CA VAL A 355 -11.95 22.66 -12.70
C VAL A 355 -13.26 23.43 -12.80
N ALA A 356 -13.67 24.07 -11.70
CA ALA A 356 -14.92 24.82 -11.68
C ALA A 356 -14.87 25.99 -12.69
N PRO A 357 -15.97 26.32 -13.38
CA PRO A 357 -15.99 27.39 -14.39
C PRO A 357 -15.41 28.73 -13.92
N ARG A 358 -15.65 29.09 -12.65
CA ARG A 358 -15.13 30.32 -12.02
C ARG A 358 -13.60 30.39 -11.91
N PHE A 359 -12.92 29.25 -12.01
CA PHE A 359 -11.47 29.14 -11.92
C PHE A 359 -10.80 28.91 -13.27
N LEU A 360 -11.55 28.81 -14.39
CA LEU A 360 -10.94 28.61 -15.71
C LEU A 360 -9.91 29.71 -16.03
N GLY A 361 -8.78 29.30 -16.62
CA GLY A 361 -7.66 30.17 -16.97
C GLY A 361 -6.83 30.69 -15.79
N LYS A 362 -7.09 30.25 -14.54
CA LYS A 362 -6.25 30.62 -13.41
C LYS A 362 -4.93 29.83 -13.44
N PRO A 363 -3.76 30.50 -13.34
CA PRO A 363 -2.45 29.84 -13.44
C PRO A 363 -2.22 28.70 -12.44
N LEU A 364 -2.84 28.79 -11.26
CA LEU A 364 -2.68 27.78 -10.21
C LEU A 364 -3.44 26.49 -10.49
N ASN A 365 -4.38 26.43 -11.43
CA ASN A 365 -5.18 25.21 -11.67
C ASN A 365 -4.32 23.97 -11.94
N ALA A 366 -3.19 24.14 -12.63
CA ALA A 366 -2.25 23.06 -12.90
C ALA A 366 -1.59 22.48 -11.64
N ALA A 367 -1.69 23.18 -10.50
CA ALA A 367 -1.26 22.67 -9.21
C ALA A 367 -2.36 21.93 -8.44
N TYR A 368 -3.64 22.06 -8.83
CA TYR A 368 -4.78 21.36 -8.23
C TYR A 368 -5.24 20.14 -9.05
N ALA A 369 -5.04 20.17 -10.38
CA ALA A 369 -5.49 19.15 -11.31
C ALA A 369 -4.40 18.79 -12.33
N SER A 370 -4.39 17.53 -12.77
CA SER A 370 -3.57 17.04 -13.89
C SER A 370 -4.44 16.70 -15.11
N ARG A 371 -3.84 16.31 -16.24
CA ARG A 371 -4.55 15.70 -17.39
C ARG A 371 -4.21 14.23 -17.54
N LEU A 372 -4.97 13.39 -16.86
CA LEU A 372 -4.84 11.92 -16.91
C LEU A 372 -5.85 11.27 -17.84
N ASP A 373 -6.48 12.02 -18.74
CA ASP A 373 -7.51 11.57 -19.69
C ASP A 373 -7.08 10.27 -20.41
N ASP A 374 -5.88 10.25 -21.01
CA ASP A 374 -5.34 9.07 -21.71
C ASP A 374 -5.22 7.83 -20.79
N LEU A 375 -4.81 8.03 -19.53
CA LEU A 375 -4.67 6.96 -18.55
C LEU A 375 -6.04 6.39 -18.15
N ILE A 376 -7.01 7.28 -17.95
CA ILE A 376 -8.39 6.93 -17.62
C ILE A 376 -9.05 6.18 -18.78
N GLU A 377 -8.91 6.66 -20.02
CA GLU A 377 -9.50 6.03 -21.19
C GLU A 377 -8.88 4.66 -21.51
N ALA A 378 -7.57 4.50 -21.27
CA ALA A 378 -6.88 3.24 -21.44
C ALA A 378 -7.22 2.22 -20.34
N GLY A 379 -7.25 2.65 -19.07
CA GLY A 379 -7.51 1.78 -17.92
C GLY A 379 -8.99 1.50 -17.64
N ARG A 380 -9.88 2.42 -18.05
CA ARG A 380 -11.33 2.36 -17.88
C ARG A 380 -11.81 1.93 -16.49
N PRO A 381 -11.30 2.53 -15.39
CA PRO A 381 -11.84 2.22 -14.07
C PRO A 381 -13.34 2.56 -14.02
N SER A 382 -14.12 1.79 -13.27
CA SER A 382 -15.57 2.00 -13.15
C SER A 382 -15.88 3.37 -12.52
N LEU A 383 -15.06 3.76 -11.53
CA LEU A 383 -15.19 4.98 -10.77
C LEU A 383 -13.82 5.58 -10.45
N TRP A 384 -13.69 6.90 -10.60
CA TRP A 384 -12.57 7.69 -10.11
C TRP A 384 -13.07 8.72 -9.10
N VAL A 385 -12.67 8.59 -7.84
CA VAL A 385 -13.03 9.51 -6.76
C VAL A 385 -11.88 10.48 -6.50
N HIS A 386 -12.17 11.77 -6.40
CA HIS A 386 -11.18 12.78 -5.97
C HIS A 386 -11.72 13.84 -5.00
N GLY A 387 -10.82 14.69 -4.50
CA GLY A 387 -11.12 15.81 -3.59
C GLY A 387 -10.49 17.14 -4.04
N HIS A 388 -9.93 17.88 -3.08
CA HIS A 388 -9.01 19.03 -3.17
C HIS A 388 -9.61 20.35 -3.71
N THR A 389 -10.48 20.28 -4.71
CA THR A 389 -10.99 21.47 -5.42
C THR A 389 -12.16 22.17 -4.73
N HIS A 390 -12.65 21.59 -3.61
CA HIS A 390 -13.79 22.06 -2.81
C HIS A 390 -15.07 22.33 -3.64
N THR A 391 -15.14 21.77 -4.84
CA THR A 391 -16.29 21.86 -5.74
C THR A 391 -16.73 20.45 -6.06
N PRO A 392 -18.01 20.09 -5.84
CA PRO A 392 -18.46 18.76 -6.19
C PRO A 392 -18.59 18.61 -7.70
N PHE A 393 -18.19 17.43 -8.17
CA PHE A 393 -18.21 17.02 -9.57
C PHE A 393 -18.78 15.62 -9.67
N ASP A 394 -19.57 15.38 -10.72
CA ASP A 394 -20.06 14.06 -11.11
C ASP A 394 -20.21 14.07 -12.63
N TYR A 395 -19.28 13.47 -13.35
CA TYR A 395 -19.26 13.48 -14.81
C TYR A 395 -18.65 12.19 -15.38
N ARG A 396 -18.73 12.03 -16.70
CA ARG A 396 -18.12 10.90 -17.41
C ARG A 396 -16.90 11.35 -18.18
N LEU A 397 -15.82 10.58 -18.09
CA LEU A 397 -14.65 10.67 -18.95
C LEU A 397 -14.45 9.30 -19.60
N GLY A 398 -14.82 9.20 -20.89
CA GLY A 398 -15.01 7.92 -21.54
C GLY A 398 -16.03 7.04 -20.79
N GLY A 399 -15.66 5.82 -20.45
CA GLY A 399 -16.48 4.90 -19.66
C GLY A 399 -16.47 5.17 -18.14
N THR A 400 -15.49 5.93 -17.65
CA THR A 400 -15.28 6.15 -16.21
C THR A 400 -16.18 7.24 -15.67
N ARG A 401 -16.83 6.99 -14.53
CA ARG A 401 -17.47 8.05 -13.73
C ARG A 401 -16.40 8.74 -12.89
N VAL A 402 -16.28 10.05 -13.00
CA VAL A 402 -15.41 10.87 -12.13
C VAL A 402 -16.30 11.59 -11.12
N LEU A 403 -16.01 11.41 -9.83
CA LEU A 403 -16.83 11.87 -8.73
C LEU A 403 -15.99 12.61 -7.67
N CYS A 404 -16.51 13.72 -7.18
CA CYS A 404 -15.93 14.50 -6.10
C CYS A 404 -17.05 14.98 -5.17
N ASN A 405 -16.96 14.62 -3.89
CA ASN A 405 -17.92 15.06 -2.85
C ASN A 405 -17.18 15.72 -1.69
N PRO A 406 -16.62 16.92 -1.91
CA PRO A 406 -15.79 17.60 -0.92
C PRO A 406 -16.68 18.40 0.03
N ARG A 407 -16.36 18.43 1.33
CA ARG A 407 -17.00 19.41 2.25
C ARG A 407 -16.40 20.81 2.06
N GLY A 408 -15.09 20.91 1.92
CA GLY A 408 -14.37 22.19 1.94
C GLY A 408 -14.44 22.86 3.32
N TYR A 409 -14.01 24.13 3.38
CA TYR A 409 -14.04 24.88 4.62
C TYR A 409 -15.48 25.18 5.10
N PRO A 410 -15.69 25.47 6.40
CA PRO A 410 -17.03 25.76 6.92
C PRO A 410 -17.76 26.85 6.11
N GLY A 411 -18.91 26.49 5.55
CA GLY A 411 -19.75 27.39 4.75
C GLY A 411 -19.32 27.56 3.28
N GLU A 412 -18.21 26.94 2.87
CA GLU A 412 -17.68 27.09 1.51
C GLU A 412 -18.49 26.31 0.46
N ASN A 413 -18.81 25.04 0.75
CA ASN A 413 -19.55 24.19 -0.17
C ASN A 413 -20.90 23.74 0.41
N PRO A 414 -22.01 24.44 0.10
CA PRO A 414 -23.35 24.02 0.52
C PRO A 414 -23.86 22.77 -0.22
N ARG A 415 -23.15 22.31 -1.27
CA ARG A 415 -23.52 21.13 -2.07
C ARG A 415 -22.86 19.84 -1.60
N PHE A 416 -22.09 19.89 -0.51
CA PHE A 416 -21.56 18.67 0.12
C PHE A 416 -22.72 17.76 0.56
N GLN A 417 -22.61 16.47 0.24
CA GLN A 417 -23.62 15.48 0.59
C GLN A 417 -23.06 14.51 1.64
N PRO A 418 -23.35 14.71 2.94
CA PRO A 418 -22.82 13.89 4.02
C PRO A 418 -23.05 12.38 3.88
N GLY A 419 -24.18 11.99 3.29
CA GLY A 419 -24.61 10.60 3.12
C GLY A 419 -24.50 10.08 1.69
N LEU A 420 -23.63 10.66 0.84
CA LEU A 420 -23.49 10.22 -0.55
C LEU A 420 -22.99 8.77 -0.61
N VAL A 421 -23.87 7.87 -1.03
CA VAL A 421 -23.55 6.47 -1.32
C VAL A 421 -23.74 6.22 -2.81
N VAL A 422 -22.79 5.53 -3.43
CA VAL A 422 -22.86 5.12 -4.84
C VAL A 422 -22.60 3.63 -4.99
N GLU A 423 -23.17 3.03 -6.01
CA GLU A 423 -22.96 1.63 -6.37
C GLU A 423 -21.89 1.52 -7.47
N VAL A 424 -21.05 0.49 -7.37
CA VAL A 424 -20.07 0.12 -8.41
C VAL A 424 -20.19 -1.31 -8.82
#